data_AF-A0A0A6P7Y3-F1
#
_entry.id   AF-A0A0A6P7Y3-F1
#
_cell.length_a   1.000
_cell.length_b   1.000
_cell.length_c   1.000
_cell.angle_alpha   90.00
_cell.angle_beta   90.00
_cell.angle_gamma   90.00
#
_symmetry.space_group_name_H-M   'P 1'
#
loop_
_entity.id
_entity.type
_entity.pdbx_description
1 polymer ?
#
loop_
_entity_poly.entity_id
_entity_poly.type
_entity_poly.pdbx_seq_one_letter_code
_entity_poly.pdbx_strand_id
1 'polypeptide(L)'
;MSEPALAALLQDCEIGVLSQLLLEHLQSQTASVLNPSLIKFLAYKNLLGHAVLFFLREQLRDNPRFERTLAALRQEGMLFSLRDFKQAQVDLKSSLEKKLSAIEQHLAAQNERLIVAASPDDLSQLLDSKVEVVIAALSNLQYVVEKIASNVEMILAELRELAARIDVSAKRIIRLPLCRLVVLLQVWAI
;
A
#
# COMPACT_ATOMS: atom_id res chain seq x y z
N MET A 1 4.82 -44.12 -35.87
CA MET A 1 5.49 -43.34 -34.77
C MET A 1 6.16 -44.30 -33.79
N SER A 2 7.31 -43.98 -33.17
CA SER A 2 7.90 -44.84 -32.12
C SER A 2 7.41 -44.46 -30.71
N GLU A 3 7.33 -45.46 -29.84
CA GLU A 3 6.97 -45.44 -28.42
C GLU A 3 7.38 -44.18 -27.60
N PRO A 4 8.62 -43.64 -27.71
CA PRO A 4 9.02 -42.47 -26.92
C PRO A 4 8.36 -41.15 -27.35
N ALA A 5 7.89 -41.02 -28.59
CA ALA A 5 7.30 -39.77 -29.07
C ALA A 5 5.91 -39.49 -28.48
N LEU A 6 5.13 -40.55 -28.23
CA LEU A 6 3.82 -40.45 -27.58
C LEU A 6 3.94 -40.33 -26.06
N ALA A 7 5.00 -40.90 -25.47
CA ALA A 7 5.34 -40.73 -24.06
C ALA A 7 5.88 -39.33 -23.77
N ALA A 8 6.67 -38.74 -24.66
CA ALA A 8 7.14 -37.35 -24.51
C ALA A 8 6.00 -36.31 -24.61
N LEU A 9 4.87 -36.69 -25.22
CA LEU A 9 3.68 -35.83 -25.32
C LEU A 9 2.83 -35.84 -24.04
N LEU A 10 2.89 -36.91 -23.26
CA LEU A 10 2.20 -37.07 -21.98
C LEU A 10 3.23 -37.03 -20.87
N GLN A 11 3.41 -35.87 -20.25
CA GLN A 11 4.32 -35.74 -19.10
C GLN A 11 3.82 -36.61 -17.93
N ASP A 12 4.72 -37.05 -17.05
CA ASP A 12 4.36 -37.89 -15.88
C ASP A 12 3.24 -37.28 -15.01
N CYS A 13 3.17 -35.94 -14.98
CA CYS A 13 2.12 -35.18 -14.31
C CYS A 13 0.74 -35.40 -14.94
N GLU A 14 0.65 -35.48 -16.27
CA GLU A 14 -0.58 -35.69 -17.03
C GLU A 14 -1.08 -37.15 -16.88
N ILE A 15 -0.18 -38.11 -16.72
CA ILE A 15 -0.52 -39.53 -16.44
C ILE A 15 -1.09 -39.69 -15.03
N GLY A 16 -0.57 -38.94 -14.05
CA GLY A 16 -1.11 -38.89 -12.70
C GLY A 16 -2.54 -38.36 -12.65
N VAL A 17 -2.80 -37.25 -13.37
CA VAL A 17 -4.14 -36.66 -13.47
C VAL A 17 -5.14 -37.64 -14.13
N LEU A 18 -4.73 -38.32 -15.21
CA LEU A 18 -5.57 -39.33 -15.86
C LEU A 18 -5.88 -40.51 -14.94
N SER A 19 -4.88 -41.01 -14.20
CA SER A 19 -5.07 -42.09 -13.23
C SER A 19 -6.05 -41.71 -12.13
N GLN A 20 -6.00 -40.46 -11.67
CA GLN A 20 -6.88 -39.94 -10.64
C GLN A 20 -8.33 -39.78 -11.13
N LEU A 21 -8.53 -39.18 -12.31
CA LEU A 21 -9.85 -39.02 -12.92
C LEU A 21 -10.55 -40.37 -13.16
N LEU A 22 -9.79 -41.37 -13.61
CA LEU A 22 -10.33 -42.71 -13.84
C LEU A 22 -10.70 -43.41 -12.52
N LEU A 23 -9.90 -43.22 -11.47
CA LEU A 23 -10.23 -43.75 -10.15
C LEU A 23 -11.49 -43.10 -9.58
N GLU A 24 -11.63 -41.78 -9.69
CA GLU A 24 -12.82 -41.04 -9.26
C GLU A 24 -14.07 -41.51 -10.04
N HIS A 25 -13.94 -41.70 -11.36
CA HIS A 25 -15.02 -42.21 -12.20
C HIS A 25 -15.43 -43.65 -11.82
N LEU A 26 -14.45 -44.54 -11.64
CA LEU A 26 -14.70 -45.93 -11.24
C LEU A 26 -15.36 -46.01 -9.86
N GLN A 27 -14.92 -45.17 -8.91
CA GLN A 27 -15.53 -45.06 -7.59
C GLN A 27 -16.97 -44.55 -7.67
N SER A 28 -17.27 -43.61 -8.58
CA SER A 28 -18.64 -43.09 -8.74
C SER A 28 -19.61 -44.11 -9.35
N GLN A 29 -19.16 -44.99 -10.25
CA GLN A 29 -20.02 -45.93 -10.98
C GLN A 29 -20.06 -47.34 -10.38
N THR A 30 -18.98 -47.75 -9.71
CA THR A 30 -18.78 -49.12 -9.22
C THR A 30 -18.32 -49.13 -7.76
N ALA A 31 -18.88 -48.23 -6.96
CA ALA A 31 -18.61 -48.08 -5.53
C ALA A 31 -18.72 -49.39 -4.73
N SER A 32 -19.60 -50.32 -5.16
CA SER A 32 -19.83 -51.61 -4.49
C SER A 32 -18.77 -52.68 -4.79
N VAL A 33 -17.99 -52.53 -5.87
CA VAL A 33 -17.01 -53.53 -6.34
C VAL A 33 -15.59 -53.15 -5.94
N LEU A 34 -15.33 -51.86 -5.73
CA LEU A 34 -13.98 -51.34 -5.47
C LEU A 34 -13.71 -51.30 -3.96
N ASN A 35 -12.99 -52.31 -3.48
CA ASN A 35 -12.49 -52.26 -2.11
C ASN A 35 -11.31 -51.26 -1.97
N PRO A 36 -11.04 -50.74 -0.75
CA PRO A 36 -9.99 -49.76 -0.53
C PRO A 36 -8.58 -50.22 -0.91
N SER A 37 -8.31 -51.53 -0.84
CA SER A 37 -7.01 -52.12 -1.19
C SER A 37 -6.77 -52.11 -2.69
N LEU A 38 -7.80 -52.36 -3.49
CA LEU A 38 -7.76 -52.38 -4.95
C LEU A 38 -7.62 -50.94 -5.48
N ILE A 39 -8.27 -49.97 -4.84
CA ILE A 39 -8.07 -48.54 -5.13
C ILE A 39 -6.61 -48.14 -4.90
N LYS A 40 -6.01 -48.52 -3.75
CA LYS A 40 -4.60 -48.25 -3.46
C LYS A 40 -3.66 -48.91 -4.47
N PHE A 41 -3.98 -50.14 -4.90
CA PHE A 41 -3.22 -50.85 -5.91
C PHE A 41 -3.28 -50.15 -7.27
N LEU A 42 -4.47 -49.74 -7.74
CA LEU A 42 -4.65 -49.05 -9.01
C LEU A 42 -4.03 -47.64 -9.01
N ALA A 43 -4.01 -46.97 -7.85
CA ALA A 43 -3.35 -45.68 -7.67
C ALA A 43 -1.82 -45.79 -7.54
N TYR A 44 -1.28 -46.97 -7.21
CA TYR A 44 0.14 -47.15 -6.96
C TYR A 44 0.96 -46.78 -8.20
N LYS A 45 1.83 -45.77 -8.07
CA LYS A 45 2.66 -45.23 -9.17
C LYS A 45 1.86 -44.92 -10.45
N ASN A 46 0.60 -44.49 -10.31
CA ASN A 46 -0.31 -44.22 -11.44
C ASN A 46 -0.50 -45.44 -12.37
N LEU A 47 -0.49 -46.66 -11.80
CA LEU A 47 -0.57 -47.91 -12.55
C LEU A 47 -1.79 -47.96 -13.48
N LEU A 48 -2.96 -47.51 -13.00
CA LEU A 48 -4.17 -47.45 -13.82
C LEU A 48 -3.99 -46.53 -15.02
N GLY A 49 -3.43 -45.33 -14.82
CA GLY A 49 -3.18 -44.41 -15.93
C GLY A 49 -2.20 -44.98 -16.95
N HIS A 50 -1.13 -45.62 -16.50
CA HIS A 50 -0.18 -46.30 -17.39
C HIS A 50 -0.81 -47.47 -18.15
N ALA A 51 -1.60 -48.30 -17.48
CA ALA A 51 -2.26 -49.45 -18.10
C ALA A 51 -3.27 -49.00 -19.17
N VAL A 52 -4.11 -48.01 -18.86
CA VAL A 52 -5.10 -47.49 -19.82
C VAL A 52 -4.41 -46.84 -21.03
N LEU A 53 -3.34 -46.07 -20.81
CA LEU A 53 -2.54 -45.52 -21.91
C LEU A 53 -1.88 -46.60 -22.75
N PHE A 54 -1.37 -47.66 -22.13
CA PHE A 54 -0.82 -48.81 -22.83
C PHE A 54 -1.87 -49.48 -23.73
N PHE A 55 -3.06 -49.76 -23.20
CA PHE A 55 -4.13 -50.36 -24.00
C PHE A 55 -4.62 -49.44 -25.12
N LEU A 56 -4.81 -48.15 -24.86
CA LEU A 56 -5.15 -47.18 -25.90
C LEU A 56 -4.08 -47.13 -26.98
N ARG A 57 -2.80 -47.19 -26.62
CA ARG A 57 -1.68 -47.23 -27.58
C ARG A 57 -1.75 -48.47 -28.47
N GLU A 58 -1.93 -49.65 -27.88
CA GLU A 58 -2.00 -50.89 -28.68
C GLU A 58 -3.26 -50.90 -29.56
N GLN A 59 -4.40 -50.41 -29.09
CA GLN A 59 -5.61 -50.29 -29.91
C GLN A 59 -5.46 -49.30 -31.08
N LEU A 60 -4.67 -48.25 -30.88
CA LEU A 60 -4.38 -47.26 -31.93
C LEU A 60 -3.28 -47.71 -32.88
N ARG A 61 -2.38 -48.60 -32.43
CA ARG A 61 -1.26 -49.13 -33.21
C ARG A 61 -1.73 -49.91 -34.43
N ASP A 62 -2.77 -50.72 -34.26
CA ASP A 62 -3.33 -51.55 -35.33
C ASP A 62 -4.40 -50.82 -36.17
N ASN A 63 -4.66 -49.53 -35.89
CA ASN A 63 -5.69 -48.78 -36.57
C ASN A 63 -5.12 -47.95 -37.76
N PRO A 64 -5.31 -48.40 -39.02
CA PRO A 64 -4.78 -47.69 -40.19
C PRO A 64 -5.44 -46.33 -40.42
N ARG A 65 -6.67 -46.12 -39.91
CA ARG A 65 -7.36 -44.82 -39.99
C ARG A 65 -6.69 -43.80 -39.07
N PHE A 66 -6.21 -44.23 -37.91
CA PHE A 66 -5.52 -43.35 -36.96
C PHE A 66 -4.20 -42.82 -37.53
N GLU A 67 -3.35 -43.70 -38.08
CA GLU A 67 -2.09 -43.28 -38.72
C GLU A 67 -2.35 -42.33 -39.91
N ARG A 68 -3.39 -42.56 -40.72
CA ARG A 68 -3.75 -41.63 -41.82
C ARG A 68 -4.20 -40.27 -41.32
N THR A 69 -5.08 -40.22 -40.33
CA THR A 69 -5.53 -38.95 -39.74
C THR A 69 -4.37 -38.22 -39.08
N LEU A 70 -3.50 -38.93 -38.37
CA LEU A 70 -2.31 -38.35 -37.74
C LEU A 70 -1.33 -37.81 -38.78
N ALA A 71 -1.15 -38.51 -39.90
CA ALA A 71 -0.34 -38.04 -41.01
C ALA A 71 -0.93 -36.78 -41.68
N ALA A 72 -2.25 -36.73 -41.88
CA ALA A 72 -2.94 -35.56 -42.39
C ALA A 72 -2.79 -34.34 -41.45
N LEU A 73 -3.03 -34.54 -40.14
CA LEU A 73 -2.84 -33.48 -39.13
C LEU A 73 -1.40 -32.99 -39.03
N ARG A 74 -0.41 -33.84 -39.32
CA ARG A 74 1.00 -33.42 -39.42
C ARG A 74 1.27 -32.60 -40.67
N GLN A 75 0.76 -33.04 -41.82
CA GLN A 75 0.91 -32.31 -43.08
C GLN A 75 0.22 -30.94 -43.02
N GLU A 76 -0.90 -30.84 -42.31
CA GLU A 76 -1.61 -29.59 -42.07
C GLU A 76 -0.99 -28.74 -40.95
N GLY A 77 0.13 -29.17 -40.33
CA GLY A 77 0.87 -28.38 -39.35
C GLY A 77 0.21 -28.23 -37.97
N MET A 78 -1.00 -28.76 -37.77
CA MET A 78 -1.80 -28.55 -36.55
C MET A 78 -1.14 -29.12 -35.26
N LEU A 79 -0.34 -30.17 -35.39
CA LEU A 79 0.38 -30.73 -34.24
C LEU A 79 1.61 -29.92 -33.84
N PHE A 80 2.24 -29.21 -34.78
CA PHE A 80 3.35 -28.30 -34.49
C PHE A 80 2.85 -27.06 -33.76
N SER A 81 1.73 -26.48 -34.21
CA SER A 81 1.11 -25.31 -33.57
C SER A 81 0.73 -25.54 -32.10
N LEU A 82 0.38 -26.76 -31.71
CA LEU A 82 0.07 -27.11 -30.32
C LEU A 82 1.32 -27.09 -29.42
N ARG A 83 2.46 -27.53 -29.96
CA ARG A 83 3.75 -27.47 -29.26
C ARG A 83 4.23 -26.02 -29.13
N ASP A 84 4.15 -25.25 -30.22
CA ASP A 84 4.55 -23.85 -30.23
C ASP A 84 3.69 -23.01 -29.30
N PHE A 85 2.38 -23.29 -29.24
CA PHE A 85 1.47 -22.66 -28.29
C PHE A 85 1.83 -23.00 -26.84
N LYS A 86 2.11 -24.28 -26.53
CA LYS A 86 2.54 -24.70 -25.17
C LYS A 86 3.87 -24.04 -24.79
N GLN A 87 4.80 -23.90 -25.73
CA GLN A 87 6.06 -23.20 -25.51
C GLN A 87 5.84 -21.70 -25.24
N ALA A 88 5.02 -21.04 -26.06
CA ALA A 88 4.66 -19.64 -25.86
C ALA A 88 3.99 -19.39 -24.51
N GLN A 89 3.16 -20.33 -24.03
CA GLN A 89 2.55 -20.27 -22.70
C GLN A 89 3.60 -20.35 -21.59
N VAL A 90 4.58 -21.25 -21.70
CA VAL A 90 5.68 -21.38 -20.73
C VAL A 90 6.54 -20.12 -20.71
N ASP A 91 6.88 -19.59 -21.88
CA ASP A 91 7.70 -18.38 -22.01
C ASP A 91 6.98 -17.16 -21.42
N LEU A 92 5.68 -17.03 -21.67
CA LEU A 92 4.84 -15.99 -21.09
C LEU A 92 4.79 -16.10 -19.57
N LYS A 93 4.59 -17.30 -19.02
CA LYS A 93 4.59 -17.54 -17.57
C LYS A 93 5.93 -17.13 -16.94
N SER A 94 7.04 -17.53 -17.54
CA SER A 94 8.37 -17.13 -17.08
C SER A 94 8.58 -15.62 -17.13
N SER A 95 8.09 -14.95 -18.18
CA SER A 95 8.15 -13.50 -18.30
C SER A 95 7.38 -12.79 -17.17
N LEU A 96 6.19 -13.30 -16.85
CA LEU A 96 5.37 -12.77 -15.75
C LEU A 96 6.05 -12.95 -14.39
N GLU A 97 6.61 -14.14 -14.12
CA GLU A 97 7.34 -14.42 -12.88
C GLU A 97 8.56 -13.48 -12.72
N LYS A 98 9.31 -13.23 -13.81
CA LYS A 98 10.42 -12.26 -13.80
C LYS A 98 9.95 -10.84 -13.49
N LYS A 99 8.84 -10.40 -14.09
CA LYS A 99 8.29 -9.06 -13.83
C LYS A 99 7.81 -8.92 -12.40
N LEU A 100 7.16 -9.93 -11.83
CA LEU A 100 6.72 -9.93 -10.44
C LEU A 100 7.91 -9.79 -9.49
N SER A 101 8.95 -10.61 -9.69
CA SER A 101 10.17 -10.53 -8.88
C SER A 101 10.86 -9.16 -8.97
N ALA A 102 10.90 -8.55 -10.15
CA ALA A 102 11.46 -7.22 -10.32
C ALA A 102 10.66 -6.14 -9.58
N ILE A 103 9.32 -6.23 -9.58
CA ILE A 103 8.45 -5.33 -8.84
C ILE A 103 8.65 -5.50 -7.33
N GLU A 104 8.73 -6.74 -6.85
CA GLU A 104 8.97 -7.03 -5.43
C GLU A 104 10.32 -6.46 -4.96
N GLN A 105 11.38 -6.63 -5.74
CA GLN A 105 12.69 -6.06 -5.45
C GLN A 105 12.66 -4.53 -5.45
N HIS A 106 11.97 -3.91 -6.41
CA HIS A 106 11.83 -2.45 -6.44
C HIS A 106 11.10 -1.93 -5.20
N LEU A 107 10.03 -2.61 -4.79
CA LEU A 107 9.24 -2.24 -3.62
C LEU A 107 10.04 -2.39 -2.32
N ALA A 108 10.81 -3.47 -2.20
CA ALA A 108 11.74 -3.68 -1.07
C ALA A 108 12.79 -2.55 -1.00
N ALA A 109 13.44 -2.23 -2.11
CA ALA A 109 14.44 -1.16 -2.18
C ALA A 109 13.84 0.22 -1.87
N GLN A 110 12.61 0.47 -2.31
CA GLN A 110 11.91 1.73 -2.01
C GLN A 110 11.56 1.83 -0.53
N ASN A 111 11.08 0.76 0.09
CA ASN A 111 10.79 0.74 1.52
C ASN A 111 12.05 0.97 2.35
N GLU A 112 13.16 0.35 1.97
CA GLU A 112 14.45 0.57 2.65
C GLU A 112 14.90 2.03 2.55
N ARG A 113 14.74 2.66 1.37
CA ARG A 113 14.99 4.10 1.20
C ARG A 113 14.08 4.97 2.06
N LEU A 114 12.79 4.63 2.19
CA LEU A 114 11.87 5.38 3.04
C LEU A 114 12.25 5.26 4.52
N ILE A 115 12.71 4.09 4.96
CA ILE A 115 13.20 3.89 6.33
C ILE A 115 14.46 4.74 6.58
N VAL A 116 15.39 4.78 5.62
CA VAL A 116 16.61 5.60 5.73
C VAL A 116 16.30 7.10 5.65
N ALA A 117 15.40 7.53 4.78
CA ALA A 117 15.00 8.93 4.66
C ALA A 117 14.14 9.41 5.84
N ALA A 118 13.45 8.49 6.53
CA ALA A 118 12.82 8.73 7.82
C ALA A 118 13.83 8.54 8.98
N SER A 119 15.13 8.75 8.74
CA SER A 119 16.15 8.70 9.79
C SER A 119 15.71 9.60 10.95
N PRO A 120 15.71 9.07 12.20
CA PRO A 120 15.39 9.85 13.39
C PRO A 120 16.23 11.13 13.49
N ASP A 121 17.44 11.16 12.94
CA ASP A 121 18.36 12.29 13.01
C ASP A 121 17.90 13.48 12.16
N ASP A 122 17.37 13.24 10.94
CA ASP A 122 16.85 14.29 10.07
C ASP A 122 15.55 14.89 10.62
N LEU A 123 14.68 14.04 11.18
CA LEU A 123 13.49 14.48 11.88
C LEU A 123 13.84 15.27 13.15
N SER A 124 14.86 14.85 13.89
CA SER A 124 15.33 15.56 15.09
C SER A 124 15.91 16.93 14.75
N GLN A 125 16.74 17.05 13.71
CA GLN A 125 17.26 18.35 13.27
C GLN A 125 16.16 19.30 12.79
N LEU A 126 15.17 18.78 12.06
CA LEU A 126 14.04 19.60 11.62
C LEU A 126 13.19 20.05 12.82
N LEU A 127 12.97 19.17 13.80
CA LEU A 127 12.29 19.52 15.04
C LEU A 127 13.06 20.59 15.81
N ASP A 128 14.36 20.39 16.02
CA ASP A 128 15.22 21.30 16.77
C ASP A 128 15.24 22.69 16.14
N SER A 129 15.43 22.78 14.83
CA SER A 129 15.40 24.06 14.12
C SER A 129 14.06 24.78 14.22
N LYS A 130 12.93 24.05 14.21
CA LYS A 130 11.60 24.65 14.39
C LYS A 130 11.35 25.07 15.83
N VAL A 131 11.83 24.29 16.79
CA VAL A 131 11.74 24.61 18.21
C VAL A 131 12.53 25.88 18.52
N GLU A 132 13.74 26.05 17.98
CA GLU A 132 14.52 27.28 18.15
C GLU A 132 13.80 28.52 17.61
N VAL A 133 13.21 28.43 16.41
CA VAL A 133 12.44 29.53 15.82
C VAL A 133 11.24 29.90 16.69
N VAL A 134 10.53 28.91 17.22
CA VAL A 134 9.38 29.14 18.11
C VAL A 134 9.83 29.76 19.44
N ILE A 135 10.92 29.30 20.03
CA ILE A 135 11.49 29.88 21.25
C ILE A 135 11.86 31.35 21.02
N ALA A 136 12.55 31.67 19.92
CA ALA A 136 12.92 33.04 19.60
C ALA A 136 11.69 33.95 19.42
N ALA A 137 10.64 33.45 18.75
CA ALA A 137 9.38 34.18 18.59
C ALA A 137 8.68 34.42 19.94
N LEU A 138 8.65 33.41 20.82
CA LEU A 138 8.07 33.53 22.16
C LEU A 138 8.83 34.53 23.03
N SER A 139 10.17 34.51 23.00
CA SER A 139 11.00 35.47 23.74
C SER A 139 10.76 36.91 23.28
N ASN A 140 10.63 37.14 21.97
CA ASN A 140 10.32 38.47 21.44
C ASN A 140 8.91 38.93 21.88
N LEU A 141 7.94 38.02 21.86
CA LEU A 141 6.57 38.31 22.27
C LEU A 141 6.50 38.62 23.77
N GLN A 142 7.25 37.89 24.60
CA GLN A 142 7.41 38.19 26.02
C GLN A 142 7.96 39.61 26.24
N TYR A 143 9.04 39.99 25.54
CA TYR A 143 9.60 41.32 25.63
C TYR A 143 8.58 42.42 25.28
N VAL A 144 7.79 42.22 24.23
CA VAL A 144 6.73 43.16 23.84
C VAL A 144 5.68 43.30 24.93
N VAL A 145 5.25 42.17 25.54
CA VAL A 145 4.25 42.18 26.62
C VAL A 145 4.78 42.93 27.84
N GLU A 146 6.03 42.70 28.24
CA GLU A 146 6.67 43.42 29.35
C GLU A 146 6.74 44.92 29.09
N LYS A 147 7.08 45.32 27.87
CA LYS A 147 7.11 46.73 27.46
C LYS A 147 5.72 47.37 27.50
N ILE A 148 4.69 46.66 27.05
CA ILE A 148 3.30 47.13 27.14
C ILE A 148 2.89 47.29 28.60
N ALA A 149 3.21 46.33 29.46
CA ALA A 149 2.90 46.41 30.88
C ALA A 149 3.53 47.67 31.52
N SER A 150 4.81 47.93 31.25
CA SER A 150 5.51 49.12 31.71
C SER A 150 4.87 50.42 31.20
N ASN A 151 4.50 50.48 29.92
CA ASN A 151 3.81 51.63 29.35
C ASN A 151 2.44 51.88 30.02
N VAL A 152 1.68 50.83 30.30
CA VAL A 152 0.39 50.93 30.99
C VAL A 152 0.57 51.46 32.41
N GLU A 153 1.58 50.99 33.16
CA GLU A 153 1.89 51.52 34.49
C GLU A 153 2.22 53.01 34.47
N MET A 154 3.00 53.45 33.47
CA MET A 154 3.34 54.86 33.28
C MET A 154 2.09 55.71 33.02
N ILE A 155 1.22 55.28 32.10
CA ILE A 155 -0.04 55.98 31.80
C ILE A 155 -0.93 56.05 33.03
N LEU A 156 -1.03 54.97 33.81
CA LEU A 156 -1.79 54.95 35.05
C LEU A 156 -1.23 55.95 36.08
N ALA A 157 0.09 56.13 36.14
CA ALA A 157 0.72 57.13 37.00
C ALA A 157 0.39 58.56 36.57
N GLU A 158 0.50 58.87 35.28
CA GLU A 158 0.15 60.18 34.73
C GLU A 158 -1.32 60.54 34.96
N LEU A 159 -2.24 59.58 34.74
CA LEU A 159 -3.66 59.78 34.99
C LEU A 159 -3.95 60.04 36.48
N ARG A 160 -3.25 59.37 37.40
CA ARG A 160 -3.36 59.65 38.85
C ARG A 160 -2.89 61.06 39.19
N GLU A 161 -1.77 61.50 38.62
CA GLU A 161 -1.27 62.86 38.82
C GLU A 161 -2.26 63.91 38.29
N LEU A 162 -2.78 63.69 37.08
CA LEU A 162 -3.78 64.57 36.48
C LEU A 162 -5.06 64.64 37.30
N ALA A 163 -5.56 63.49 37.79
CA ALA A 163 -6.71 63.43 38.69
C ALA A 163 -6.47 64.22 39.99
N ALA A 164 -5.28 64.09 40.60
CA ALA A 164 -4.90 64.85 41.78
C ALA A 164 -4.87 66.37 41.52
N ARG A 165 -4.34 66.79 40.36
CA ARG A 165 -4.33 68.21 39.93
C ARG A 165 -5.74 68.76 39.72
N ILE A 166 -6.66 67.98 39.15
CA ILE A 166 -8.06 68.36 38.98
C ILE A 166 -8.74 68.50 40.35
N ASP A 167 -8.58 67.55 41.27
CA ASP A 167 -9.17 67.61 42.61
C ASP A 167 -8.72 68.86 43.40
N VAL A 168 -7.42 69.17 43.37
CA VAL A 168 -6.87 70.39 43.97
C VAL A 168 -7.46 71.66 43.33
N SER A 169 -7.61 71.66 42.00
CA SER A 169 -8.18 72.80 41.26
C SER A 169 -9.66 72.99 41.59
N ALA A 170 -10.44 71.91 41.62
CA ALA A 170 -11.86 71.92 42.01
C ALA A 170 -12.05 72.44 43.45
N LYS A 171 -11.23 71.98 44.40
CA LYS A 171 -11.25 72.46 45.80
C LYS A 171 -10.93 73.95 45.93
N ARG A 172 -10.03 74.49 45.09
CA ARG A 172 -9.75 75.94 45.05
C ARG A 172 -10.93 76.74 44.53
N ILE A 173 -11.61 76.26 43.47
CA ILE A 173 -12.75 76.94 42.87
C ILE A 173 -13.91 77.07 43.88
N ILE A 174 -14.20 76.01 44.64
CA ILE A 174 -15.28 76.00 45.65
C ILE A 174 -15.01 76.97 46.82
N ARG A 175 -13.74 77.29 47.11
CA ARG A 175 -13.37 78.21 48.21
C ARG A 175 -13.28 79.68 47.81
N LEU A 176 -13.56 80.03 46.56
CA LEU A 176 -13.51 81.43 46.11
C LEU A 176 -14.78 82.19 46.56
N PRO A 177 -14.65 83.43 47.07
CA PRO A 177 -15.81 84.26 47.38
C PRO A 177 -16.59 84.60 46.10
N LEU A 178 -17.92 84.63 46.19
CA LEU A 178 -18.86 84.82 45.06
C LEU A 178 -18.47 85.95 44.09
N CYS A 179 -17.91 87.06 44.59
CA CYS A 179 -17.48 88.20 43.78
C CYS A 179 -16.34 87.86 42.78
N ARG A 180 -15.49 86.86 43.08
CA ARG A 180 -14.39 86.43 42.19
C ARG A 180 -14.80 85.34 41.20
N LEU A 181 -15.83 84.56 41.53
CA LEU A 181 -16.38 83.51 40.66
C LEU A 181 -17.08 84.11 39.42
N VAL A 182 -17.76 85.24 39.59
CA VAL A 182 -18.40 85.99 38.49
C VAL A 182 -17.38 86.52 37.46
N VAL A 183 -16.22 86.99 37.93
CA VAL A 183 -15.16 87.50 37.04
C VAL A 183 -14.49 86.37 36.25
N LEU A 184 -14.26 85.21 36.86
CA LEU A 184 -13.66 84.05 36.17
C LEU A 184 -14.59 83.45 35.11
N LEU A 185 -15.91 83.40 35.36
CA LEU A 185 -16.89 82.94 34.37
C LEU A 185 -17.03 83.89 33.17
N GLN A 186 -16.82 85.20 33.35
CA GLN A 186 -16.81 86.15 32.22
C GLN A 186 -15.57 86.04 31.33
N VAL A 187 -14.43 85.64 31.88
CA VAL A 187 -13.17 85.46 31.12
C VAL A 187 -13.16 84.13 30.33
N TRP A 188 -13.94 83.13 30.76
CA TRP A 188 -14.04 81.82 30.08
C TRP A 188 -15.16 81.77 29.02
N ALA A 189 -15.97 82.81 28.90
CA ALA A 189 -17.13 82.89 27.98
C ALA A 189 -16.89 83.78 26.73
N ILE A 190 -15.64 84.17 26.48
CA ILE A 190 -15.15 84.78 25.22
C ILE A 190 -14.27 83.74 24.52
#